data_AF-A0A526PWA5-F1
#
_entry.id   AF-A0A526PWA5-F1
#
_cell.length_a   1.000
_cell.length_b   1.000
_cell.length_c   1.000
_cell.angle_alpha   90.00
_cell.angle_beta   90.00
_cell.angle_gamma   90.00
#
_symmetry.space_group_name_H-M   'P 1'
#
loop_
_entity.id
_entity.type
_entity.pdbx_description
1 polymer ?
#
loop_
_entity_poly.entity_id
_entity_poly.type
_entity_poly.pdbx_seq_one_letter_code
_entity_poly.pdbx_strand_id
1 'polypeptide(L)'
;LVAGLDAGLSYNTWPLMDGRLVPGDLLLLEPAWRNFFENPKTVQFVHRIGAYTVFAVALWHMIATRRRLPGTTHARRATLLFLIVLVQASIGIGTLLMQVPLHMALTHQGFALVL
;
A
#
# COMPACT_ATOMS: atom_id res chain seq x y z
N LEU A 1 -7.14 8.09 3.98
CA LEU A 1 -6.68 9.14 3.04
C LEU A 1 -7.24 8.92 1.64
N VAL A 2 -6.97 7.78 0.98
CA VAL A 2 -7.50 7.47 -0.38
C VAL A 2 -9.04 7.44 -0.46
N ALA A 3 -9.71 6.86 0.54
CA ALA A 3 -11.16 6.64 0.54
C ALA A 3 -12.02 7.92 0.65
N GLY A 4 -11.44 9.07 1.01
CA GLY A 4 -12.18 10.33 1.16
C GLY A 4 -12.16 11.23 -0.08
N LEU A 5 -11.38 10.87 -1.11
CA LEU A 5 -11.15 11.70 -2.30
C LEU A 5 -11.50 10.97 -3.60
N ASP A 6 -12.14 9.80 -3.52
CA ASP A 6 -12.39 8.90 -4.66
C ASP A 6 -11.14 8.57 -5.49
N ALA A 7 -9.95 8.75 -4.91
CA ALA A 7 -8.66 8.51 -5.55
C ALA A 7 -8.48 7.05 -6.00
N GLY A 8 -9.18 6.15 -5.34
CA GLY A 8 -9.24 4.74 -5.69
C GLY A 8 -10.12 4.44 -6.90
N LEU A 9 -10.97 5.35 -7.41
CA LEU A 9 -11.84 5.13 -8.58
C LEU A 9 -11.25 5.64 -9.90
N SER A 10 -10.23 6.50 -9.85
CA SER A 10 -9.66 7.13 -11.04
C SER A 10 -8.38 6.46 -11.56
N TYR A 11 -7.66 5.73 -10.71
CA TYR A 11 -6.33 5.18 -11.02
C TYR A 11 -6.22 3.70 -10.67
N ASN A 12 -6.99 2.85 -11.36
CA ASN A 12 -7.21 1.43 -11.05
C ASN A 12 -6.26 0.44 -11.73
N THR A 13 -5.17 0.92 -12.33
CA THR A 13 -4.16 0.06 -12.95
C THR A 13 -3.04 -0.27 -11.97
N TRP A 14 -2.39 -1.42 -12.15
CA TRP A 14 -1.21 -1.83 -11.39
C TRP A 14 -0.31 -2.72 -12.30
N PRO A 15 1.04 -2.63 -12.22
CA PRO A 15 1.85 -1.79 -11.34
C PRO A 15 1.95 -0.33 -11.79
N LEU A 16 1.65 -0.07 -13.05
CA LEU A 16 1.62 1.28 -13.61
C LEU A 16 0.46 2.10 -13.05
N MET A 17 0.59 3.41 -13.09
CA MET A 17 -0.43 4.39 -12.76
C MET A 17 -0.46 5.41 -13.89
N ASP A 18 -1.62 5.59 -14.54
CA ASP A 18 -1.75 6.53 -15.66
C ASP A 18 -0.70 6.24 -16.79
N GLY A 19 -0.51 4.96 -17.10
CA GLY A 19 0.44 4.46 -18.10
C GLY A 19 1.93 4.55 -17.71
N ARG A 20 2.27 5.08 -16.52
CA ARG A 20 3.66 5.34 -16.10
C ARG A 20 3.93 4.77 -14.70
N LEU A 21 5.21 4.58 -14.35
CA LEU A 21 5.58 4.21 -12.98
C LEU A 21 5.47 5.41 -12.03
N VAL A 22 5.90 6.58 -12.49
CA VAL A 22 5.69 7.87 -11.83
C VAL A 22 4.79 8.69 -12.76
N PRO A 23 3.51 8.88 -12.42
CA PRO A 23 2.61 9.65 -13.26
C PRO A 23 2.98 11.14 -13.22
N GLY A 24 2.67 11.86 -14.30
CA GLY A 24 2.85 13.32 -14.34
C GLY A 24 1.81 14.04 -13.47
N ASP A 25 2.02 15.33 -13.28
CA ASP A 25 1.04 16.25 -12.68
C ASP A 25 0.70 15.95 -11.21
N LEU A 26 1.70 15.48 -10.46
CA LEU A 26 1.59 15.20 -9.03
C LEU A 26 1.53 16.47 -8.16
N LEU A 27 1.96 17.62 -8.67
CA LEU A 27 2.04 18.88 -7.92
C LEU A 27 1.23 20.00 -8.60
N LEU A 28 0.03 19.69 -9.08
CA LEU A 28 -0.83 20.66 -9.79
C LEU A 28 -1.42 21.75 -8.88
N LEU A 29 -1.71 21.42 -7.61
CA LEU A 29 -2.30 22.38 -6.68
C LEU A 29 -1.23 23.27 -6.05
N GLU A 30 -1.55 24.56 -5.89
CA GLU A 30 -0.75 25.51 -5.12
C GLU A 30 -1.45 25.89 -3.80
N PRO A 31 -0.72 26.00 -2.68
CA PRO A 31 0.69 25.60 -2.49
C PRO A 31 0.92 24.08 -2.61
N ALA A 32 2.10 23.69 -3.08
CA ALA A 32 2.46 22.30 -3.41
C ALA A 32 2.09 21.23 -2.36
N TRP A 33 2.14 21.56 -1.06
CA TRP A 33 1.80 20.62 0.03
C TRP A 33 0.35 20.12 -0.02
N ARG A 34 -0.57 20.89 -0.61
CA ARG A 34 -1.99 20.49 -0.73
C ARG A 34 -2.16 19.24 -1.57
N ASN A 35 -1.28 18.99 -2.55
CA ASN A 35 -1.39 17.80 -3.39
C ASN A 35 -1.31 16.50 -2.59
N PHE A 36 -0.58 16.47 -1.47
CA PHE A 36 -0.47 15.28 -0.63
C PHE A 36 -1.75 14.93 0.13
N PHE A 37 -2.75 15.81 0.13
CA PHE A 37 -4.01 15.65 0.86
C PHE A 37 -5.25 15.87 0.02
N GLU A 38 -5.16 16.62 -1.09
CA GLU A 38 -6.31 17.06 -1.88
C GLU A 38 -6.23 16.62 -3.34
N ASN A 39 -5.04 16.27 -3.87
CA ASN A 39 -4.90 15.75 -5.23
C ASN A 39 -5.03 14.22 -5.21
N PRO A 40 -6.12 13.65 -5.78
CA PRO A 40 -6.36 12.21 -5.74
C PRO A 40 -5.22 11.40 -6.38
N LYS A 41 -4.62 11.91 -7.46
CA LYS A 41 -3.47 11.27 -8.13
C LYS A 41 -2.28 11.18 -7.18
N THR A 42 -1.97 12.26 -6.49
CA THR A 42 -0.81 12.31 -5.60
C THR A 42 -1.02 11.48 -4.34
N VAL A 43 -2.22 11.53 -3.75
CA VAL A 43 -2.58 10.69 -2.61
C VAL A 43 -2.48 9.20 -2.97
N GLN A 44 -2.99 8.80 -4.13
CA GLN A 44 -2.93 7.41 -4.58
C GLN A 44 -1.50 6.97 -4.88
N PHE A 45 -0.69 7.83 -5.51
CA PHE A 45 0.71 7.56 -5.78
C PHE A 45 1.51 7.36 -4.49
N VAL A 46 1.39 8.31 -3.54
CA VAL A 46 2.07 8.23 -2.23
C VAL A 46 1.63 7.00 -1.45
N HIS A 47 0.35 6.64 -1.50
CA HIS A 47 -0.14 5.40 -0.88
C HIS A 47 0.53 4.15 -1.47
N ARG A 48 0.67 4.05 -2.81
CA ARG A 48 1.37 2.93 -3.47
C ARG A 48 2.84 2.84 -3.04
N ILE A 49 3.54 3.97 -3.00
CA ILE A 49 4.94 4.04 -2.55
C ILE A 49 5.06 3.62 -1.08
N GLY A 50 4.14 4.07 -0.23
CA GLY A 50 4.07 3.63 1.17
C GLY A 50 3.87 2.12 1.30
N ALA A 51 2.93 1.55 0.54
CA ALA A 51 2.68 0.11 0.52
C ALA A 51 3.91 -0.70 0.09
N TYR A 52 4.61 -0.28 -0.98
CA TYR A 52 5.85 -0.92 -1.42
C TYR A 52 6.96 -0.82 -0.38
N THR A 53 7.07 0.34 0.28
CA THR A 53 8.07 0.55 1.34
C THR A 53 7.83 -0.39 2.52
N VAL A 54 6.60 -0.47 3.01
CA VAL A 54 6.23 -1.39 4.11
C VAL A 54 6.49 -2.84 3.72
N PHE A 55 6.10 -3.24 2.50
CA PHE A 55 6.35 -4.59 2.00
C PHE A 55 7.85 -4.92 1.96
N ALA A 56 8.68 -4.04 1.41
CA ALA A 56 10.12 -4.23 1.31
C ALA A 56 10.79 -4.29 2.70
N VAL A 57 10.38 -3.42 3.64
CA VAL A 57 10.89 -3.42 5.01
C VAL A 57 10.48 -4.70 5.75
N ALA A 58 9.22 -5.15 5.60
CA ALA A 58 8.76 -6.40 6.22
C ALA A 58 9.52 -7.62 5.67
N LEU A 59 9.75 -7.67 4.35
CA LEU A 59 10.54 -8.72 3.70
C LEU A 59 11.98 -8.72 4.21
N TRP A 60 12.62 -7.55 4.26
CA TRP A 60 13.97 -7.41 4.79
C TRP A 60 14.04 -7.84 6.26
N HIS A 61 13.09 -7.40 7.09
CA HIS A 61 13.01 -7.76 8.50
C HIS A 61 12.87 -9.28 8.68
N MET A 62 12.02 -9.95 7.90
CA MET A 62 11.91 -11.41 7.89
C MET A 62 13.25 -12.07 7.57
N ILE A 63 13.90 -11.66 6.48
CA ILE A 63 15.18 -12.26 6.04
C ILE A 63 16.27 -12.04 7.09
N ALA A 64 16.41 -10.80 7.59
CA ALA A 64 17.40 -10.44 8.58
C ALA A 64 17.23 -11.23 9.89
N THR A 65 15.98 -11.36 10.37
CA THR A 65 15.68 -12.08 11.61
C THR A 65 15.89 -13.58 11.46
N ARG A 66 15.49 -14.18 10.34
CA ARG A 66 15.73 -15.61 10.07
C ARG A 66 17.21 -15.96 9.97
N ARG A 67 18.04 -15.04 9.45
CA ARG A 67 19.50 -15.22 9.36
C ARG A 67 20.21 -15.05 10.70
N ARG A 68 19.81 -14.05 11.49
CA ARG A 68 20.48 -13.71 12.76
C ARG A 68 20.01 -14.55 13.94
N LEU A 69 18.74 -14.96 13.96
CA LEU A 69 18.12 -15.67 15.09
C LEU A 69 17.39 -16.95 14.61
N PRO A 70 18.07 -17.88 13.92
CA PRO A 70 17.44 -19.08 13.37
C PRO A 70 16.81 -19.93 14.48
N GLY A 71 15.66 -20.57 14.17
CA GLY A 71 14.95 -21.46 15.10
C GLY A 71 14.17 -20.78 16.22
N THR A 72 14.35 -19.47 16.45
CA THR A 72 13.68 -18.73 17.52
C THR A 72 12.23 -18.37 17.21
N THR A 73 11.46 -18.05 18.25
CA THR A 73 10.11 -17.48 18.13
C THR A 73 10.11 -16.15 17.37
N HIS A 74 11.17 -15.34 17.50
CA HIS A 74 11.33 -14.09 16.74
C HIS A 74 11.38 -14.33 15.23
N ALA A 75 12.17 -15.32 14.77
CA ALA A 75 12.23 -15.66 13.35
C ALA A 75 10.89 -16.15 12.78
N ARG A 76 10.14 -16.93 13.57
CA ARG A 76 8.79 -17.39 13.21
C ARG A 76 7.80 -16.21 13.12
N ARG A 77 7.81 -15.31 14.11
CA ARG A 77 6.94 -14.12 14.15
C ARG A 77 7.25 -13.14 13.03
N ALA A 78 8.53 -12.92 12.70
CA ALA A 78 8.91 -12.07 11.57
C ALA A 78 8.43 -12.63 10.22
N THR A 79 8.43 -13.96 10.08
CA THR A 79 7.85 -14.64 8.90
C THR A 79 6.33 -14.45 8.86
N LEU A 80 5.64 -14.66 9.98
CA LEU A 80 4.19 -14.45 10.07
C LEU A 80 3.81 -13.00 9.74
N LEU A 81 4.53 -12.02 10.28
CA LEU A 81 4.32 -10.60 9.99
C LEU A 81 4.42 -10.33 8.48
N PHE A 82 5.47 -10.82 7.82
CA PHE A 82 5.62 -10.65 6.37
C PHE A 82 4.45 -11.30 5.60
N LEU A 83 3.99 -12.49 6.00
CA LEU A 83 2.84 -13.13 5.36
C LEU A 83 1.55 -12.31 5.53
N ILE A 84 1.32 -11.73 6.70
CA ILE A 84 0.17 -10.84 6.95
C ILE A 84 0.27 -9.58 6.07
N VAL A 85 1.46 -8.97 5.97
CA VAL A 85 1.71 -7.82 5.06
C VAL A 85 1.47 -8.20 3.59
N LEU A 86 1.89 -9.39 3.16
CA LEU A 86 1.67 -9.90 1.81
C LEU A 86 0.17 -10.08 1.51
N VAL A 87 -0.59 -10.65 2.44
CA VAL A 87 -2.05 -10.77 2.34
C VAL A 87 -2.68 -9.38 2.25
N GLN A 88 -2.25 -8.44 3.09
CA GLN A 88 -2.77 -7.07 3.09
C GLN A 88 -2.51 -6.36 1.75
N ALA A 89 -1.29 -6.45 1.22
CA ALA A 89 -0.95 -5.90 -0.09
C ALA A 89 -1.80 -6.53 -1.21
N SER A 90 -2.07 -7.84 -1.13
CA SER A 90 -2.88 -8.55 -2.12
C SER A 90 -4.34 -8.08 -2.10
N ILE A 91 -4.93 -7.91 -0.91
CA ILE A 91 -6.28 -7.36 -0.75
C ILE A 91 -6.33 -5.91 -1.27
N GLY A 92 -5.30 -5.10 -0.98
CA GLY A 92 -5.22 -3.71 -1.43
C GLY A 92 -5.14 -3.59 -2.95
N ILE A 93 -4.28 -4.40 -3.59
CA ILE A 93 -4.19 -4.46 -5.05
C ILE A 93 -5.50 -4.98 -5.65
N GLY A 94 -6.11 -6.01 -5.07
CA GLY A 94 -7.43 -6.50 -5.50
C GLY A 94 -8.50 -5.42 -5.43
N THR A 95 -8.58 -4.70 -4.31
CA THR A 95 -9.49 -3.56 -4.11
C THR A 95 -9.30 -2.50 -5.19
N LEU A 96 -8.05 -2.19 -5.52
CA LEU A 96 -7.71 -1.26 -6.59
C LEU A 96 -8.17 -1.77 -7.96
N LEU A 97 -7.82 -3.00 -8.34
CA LEU A 97 -8.14 -3.54 -9.67
C LEU A 97 -9.64 -3.71 -9.89
N MET A 98 -10.40 -3.98 -8.84
CA MET A 98 -11.86 -4.15 -8.89
C MET A 98 -12.64 -2.85 -8.68
N GLN A 99 -11.99 -1.69 -8.77
CA GLN A 99 -12.64 -0.37 -8.65
C GLN A 99 -13.32 -0.14 -7.30
N VAL A 100 -12.63 -0.53 -6.22
CA VAL A 100 -13.01 -0.24 -4.82
C VAL A 100 -14.43 -0.72 -4.47
N PRO A 101 -14.76 -2.02 -4.66
CA PRO A 101 -16.03 -2.52 -4.16
C PRO A 101 -16.05 -2.42 -2.63
N LEU A 102 -17.18 -1.98 -2.07
CA LEU A 102 -17.29 -1.64 -0.64
C LEU A 102 -16.80 -2.76 0.28
N HIS A 103 -17.20 -4.01 0.03
CA HIS A 103 -16.82 -5.15 0.87
C HIS A 103 -15.30 -5.37 0.89
N MET A 104 -14.62 -5.23 -0.24
CA MET A 104 -13.16 -5.35 -0.31
C MET A 104 -12.46 -4.14 0.29
N ALA A 105 -12.97 -2.92 0.08
CA ALA A 105 -12.44 -1.72 0.69
C ALA A 105 -12.50 -1.81 2.22
N LEU A 106 -13.63 -2.27 2.78
CA LEU A 106 -13.78 -2.51 4.23
C LEU A 106 -12.88 -3.64 4.71
N THR A 107 -12.73 -4.72 3.93
CA THR A 107 -11.83 -5.83 4.28
C THR A 107 -10.38 -5.34 4.35
N HIS A 108 -9.92 -4.57 3.36
CA HIS A 108 -8.59 -3.97 3.34
C HIS A 108 -8.37 -3.03 4.53
N GLN A 109 -9.34 -2.15 4.83
CA GLN A 109 -9.24 -1.20 5.94
C GLN A 109 -9.26 -1.89 7.30
N GLY A 110 -10.17 -2.85 7.50
CA GLY A 110 -10.29 -3.60 8.74
C GLY A 110 -9.05 -4.44 9.03
N PHE A 111 -8.50 -5.11 8.00
CA PHE A 111 -7.28 -5.89 8.16
C PHE A 111 -6.06 -5.00 8.43
N ALA A 112 -6.00 -3.80 7.82
CA ALA A 112 -4.95 -2.82 8.10
C ALA A 112 -4.92 -2.39 9.58
N LEU A 113 -6.07 -2.34 10.24
CA LEU A 113 -6.18 -1.90 11.65
C LEU A 113 -5.65 -2.94 12.63
N VAL A 114 -5.71 -4.23 12.26
CA VAL A 114 -5.26 -5.35 13.10
C VAL A 114 -3.76 -5.60 12.96
N LEU A 115 -3.18 -5.26 11.79
CA LEU A 115 -1.75 -5.37 11.47
C LEU A 115 -0.91 -4.37 12.26
#